data_AF-A0A8T6VGG3-F1
#
_entry.id   AF-A0A8T6VGG3-F1
#
_cell.length_a   1.000
_cell.length_b   1.000
_cell.length_c   1.000
_cell.angle_alpha   90.00
_cell.angle_beta   90.00
_cell.angle_gamma   90.00
#
_symmetry.space_group_name_H-M   'P 1'
#
loop_
_entity.id
_entity.type
_entity.pdbx_description
1 polymer ?
#
loop_
_entity_poly.entity_id
_entity_poly.type
_entity_poly.pdbx_seq_one_letter_code
_entity_poly.pdbx_strand_id
1 'polypeptide(L)'
;FIVKAAENILKEEKFKIQAGRGAIQDVEIRNVGSPIVLGEIPGIVAFVGCANYPHGGIEVAEMCKEFADRRYIVVVSGCSAMSAAMYKDEEGKTLYEKYPGDFDAGGIVNVGSCVANSHIAGAAIKIANIFAKRNLRANYEEIADYIHNRVGAVGVAWGAMSQKAASIAAGCWRLGIPVIVGPHGSKYRRMLLGRKDHEEDWYVNDARTGDRVYVGPVPEHLFYTAETKEEAMVMIAKLCMRANDTSKGRAIKLTHYIDLHKRLYGTMPDDIHLFVRTVTDIPITMKDEILDILKKKGWKEGRIPDPTLLPRLIRKRKE
;
A
#
# COMPACT_ATOMS: atom_id res chain seq x y z
N PHE A 1 -21.68 33.12 16.57
CA PHE A 1 -21.77 33.34 15.11
C PHE A 1 -21.32 32.13 14.28
N ILE A 2 -20.17 31.49 14.55
CA ILE A 2 -19.70 30.30 13.80
C ILE A 2 -20.70 29.12 13.82
N VAL A 3 -21.22 28.75 15.01
CA VAL A 3 -22.21 27.64 15.13
C VAL A 3 -23.49 27.93 14.36
N LYS A 4 -23.94 29.19 14.35
CA LYS A 4 -25.14 29.61 13.61
C LYS A 4 -24.92 29.58 12.10
N ALA A 5 -23.71 29.94 11.64
CA ALA A 5 -23.33 29.87 10.23
C ALA A 5 -23.26 28.42 9.71
N ALA A 6 -22.85 27.47 10.55
CA ALA A 6 -22.76 26.05 10.19
C ALA A 6 -24.06 25.26 10.49
N GLU A 7 -25.11 25.89 11.00
CA GLU A 7 -26.29 25.18 11.51
C GLU A 7 -26.96 24.28 10.46
N ASN A 8 -27.11 24.76 9.24
CA ASN A 8 -27.70 23.98 8.15
C ASN A 8 -26.82 22.79 7.78
N ILE A 9 -25.50 23.01 7.67
CA ILE A 9 -24.51 21.96 7.36
C ILE A 9 -24.57 20.88 8.44
N LEU A 10 -24.48 21.26 9.73
CA LEU A 10 -24.49 20.32 10.86
C LEU A 10 -25.79 19.49 10.94
N LYS A 11 -26.94 20.06 10.56
CA LYS A 11 -28.23 19.34 10.52
C LYS A 11 -28.25 18.27 9.42
N GLU A 12 -27.49 18.48 8.36
CA GLU A 12 -27.40 17.60 7.19
C GLU A 12 -26.29 16.54 7.32
N GLU A 13 -25.38 16.65 8.31
CA GLU A 13 -24.31 15.68 8.60
C GLU A 13 -24.85 14.35 9.16
N LYS A 14 -25.57 13.61 8.32
CA LYS A 14 -26.12 12.29 8.61
C LYS A 14 -25.57 11.28 7.61
N PHE A 15 -24.83 10.31 8.12
CA PHE A 15 -24.07 9.37 7.31
C PHE A 15 -24.23 7.93 7.79
N LYS A 16 -24.07 6.99 6.88
CA LYS A 16 -24.04 5.56 7.19
C LYS A 16 -22.61 5.05 7.14
N ILE A 17 -22.19 4.42 8.22
CA ILE A 17 -20.90 3.75 8.36
C ILE A 17 -21.14 2.25 8.58
N GLN A 18 -20.38 1.40 7.89
CA GLN A 18 -20.34 -0.02 8.22
C GLN A 18 -19.80 -0.18 9.64
N ALA A 19 -20.44 -1.00 10.47
CA ALA A 19 -19.90 -1.29 11.81
C ALA A 19 -18.51 -1.93 11.71
N GLY A 20 -17.67 -1.69 12.72
CA GLY A 20 -16.34 -2.31 12.79
C GLY A 20 -16.45 -3.83 12.85
N ARG A 21 -16.07 -4.52 11.76
CA ARG A 21 -16.30 -5.96 11.63
C ARG A 21 -15.23 -6.84 12.31
N GLY A 22 -14.14 -6.25 12.77
CA GLY A 22 -13.05 -6.96 13.44
C GLY A 22 -12.07 -7.63 12.49
N ALA A 23 -11.62 -8.82 12.86
CA ALA A 23 -10.58 -9.55 12.15
C ALA A 23 -11.02 -10.00 10.75
N ILE A 24 -10.11 -9.88 9.78
CA ILE A 24 -10.26 -10.52 8.47
C ILE A 24 -10.31 -12.03 8.67
N GLN A 25 -11.22 -12.75 8.02
CA GLN A 25 -11.40 -14.19 8.22
C GLN A 25 -10.37 -15.00 7.44
N ASP A 26 -10.10 -16.22 7.87
CA ASP A 26 -9.16 -17.11 7.16
C ASP A 26 -9.66 -17.50 5.77
N VAL A 27 -10.98 -17.56 5.58
CA VAL A 27 -11.58 -17.81 4.26
C VAL A 27 -11.27 -16.66 3.31
N GLU A 28 -11.41 -15.41 3.76
CA GLU A 28 -11.03 -14.23 2.98
C GLU A 28 -9.53 -14.25 2.65
N ILE A 29 -8.66 -14.59 3.61
CA ILE A 29 -7.21 -14.71 3.37
C ILE A 29 -6.88 -15.79 2.33
N ARG A 30 -7.59 -16.93 2.32
CA ARG A 30 -7.39 -17.97 1.29
C ARG A 30 -7.78 -17.48 -0.09
N ASN A 31 -8.84 -16.69 -0.20
CA ASN A 31 -9.31 -16.15 -1.48
C ASN A 31 -8.32 -15.14 -2.08
N VAL A 32 -7.74 -14.27 -1.24
CA VAL A 32 -6.87 -13.18 -1.73
C VAL A 32 -5.38 -13.45 -1.60
N GLY A 33 -4.95 -14.49 -0.88
CA GLY A 33 -3.54 -14.73 -0.56
C GLY A 33 -2.66 -14.88 -1.81
N SER A 34 -3.08 -15.70 -2.76
CA SER A 34 -2.37 -15.87 -4.05
C SER A 34 -2.35 -14.59 -4.87
N PRO A 35 -3.50 -13.99 -5.24
CA PRO A 35 -3.48 -12.84 -6.14
C PRO A 35 -2.79 -11.59 -5.54
N ILE A 36 -2.79 -11.39 -4.21
CA ILE A 36 -1.99 -10.32 -3.58
C ILE A 36 -0.49 -10.59 -3.71
N VAL A 37 -0.04 -11.82 -3.43
CA VAL A 37 1.40 -12.17 -3.45
C VAL A 37 1.96 -12.17 -4.87
N LEU A 38 1.14 -12.52 -5.86
CA LEU A 38 1.52 -12.47 -7.28
C LEU A 38 1.41 -11.06 -7.87
N GLY A 39 0.74 -10.13 -7.17
CA GLY A 39 0.55 -8.73 -7.56
C GLY A 39 -0.65 -8.48 -8.48
N GLU A 40 -1.52 -9.47 -8.70
CA GLU A 40 -2.75 -9.31 -9.49
C GLU A 40 -3.80 -8.47 -8.76
N ILE A 41 -3.90 -8.64 -7.44
CA ILE A 41 -4.48 -7.61 -6.58
C ILE A 41 -3.37 -6.59 -6.30
N PRO A 42 -3.52 -5.32 -6.71
CA PRO A 42 -2.43 -4.36 -6.68
C PRO A 42 -1.86 -4.11 -5.27
N GLY A 43 -2.69 -4.24 -4.24
CA GLY A 43 -2.25 -4.23 -2.84
C GLY A 43 -3.37 -3.95 -1.86
N ILE A 44 -3.01 -3.95 -0.58
CA ILE A 44 -3.86 -3.55 0.53
C ILE A 44 -3.55 -2.10 0.90
N VAL A 45 -4.56 -1.22 0.91
CA VAL A 45 -4.40 0.18 1.31
C VAL A 45 -5.18 0.43 2.60
N ALA A 46 -4.45 0.76 3.66
CA ALA A 46 -5.03 0.92 4.99
C ALA A 46 -5.16 2.40 5.38
N PHE A 47 -6.36 2.99 5.27
CA PHE A 47 -6.61 4.36 5.73
C PHE A 47 -6.98 4.36 7.21
N VAL A 48 -6.09 4.89 8.04
CA VAL A 48 -6.16 4.79 9.50
C VAL A 48 -5.78 6.11 10.15
N GLY A 49 -5.96 6.21 11.46
CA GLY A 49 -5.39 7.31 12.24
C GLY A 49 -6.39 8.39 12.61
N CYS A 50 -5.87 9.60 12.83
CA CYS A 50 -6.59 10.72 13.44
C CYS A 50 -7.14 11.68 12.37
N ALA A 51 -7.98 12.63 12.80
CA ALA A 51 -8.66 13.59 11.91
C ALA A 51 -7.97 14.96 11.81
N ASN A 52 -6.64 15.03 11.95
CA ASN A 52 -5.88 16.28 11.78
C ASN A 52 -5.50 16.49 10.30
N TYR A 53 -6.51 16.55 9.43
CA TYR A 53 -6.35 16.59 7.99
C TYR A 53 -6.00 18.01 7.48
N PRO A 54 -5.19 18.16 6.43
CA PRO A 54 -4.89 19.46 5.83
C PRO A 54 -6.12 20.11 5.17
N HIS A 55 -6.91 19.34 4.41
CA HIS A 55 -8.12 19.83 3.72
C HIS A 55 -9.38 19.02 4.05
N GLY A 56 -9.49 18.58 5.31
CA GLY A 56 -10.68 17.89 5.82
C GLY A 56 -10.77 16.40 5.46
N GLY A 57 -11.84 15.75 5.92
CA GLY A 57 -12.03 14.31 5.78
C GLY A 57 -12.36 13.82 4.37
N ILE A 58 -12.72 14.74 3.47
CA ILE A 58 -13.10 14.43 2.08
C ILE A 58 -11.96 13.75 1.31
N GLU A 59 -10.71 14.17 1.54
CA GLU A 59 -9.55 13.61 0.86
C GLU A 59 -9.36 12.13 1.19
N VAL A 60 -9.69 11.71 2.42
CA VAL A 60 -9.68 10.29 2.81
C VAL A 60 -10.70 9.50 2.01
N ALA A 61 -11.91 10.04 1.84
CA ALA A 61 -12.96 9.38 1.08
C ALA A 61 -12.60 9.26 -0.41
N GLU A 62 -12.07 10.33 -1.01
CA GLU A 62 -11.64 10.33 -2.40
C GLU A 62 -10.51 9.34 -2.65
N MET A 63 -9.50 9.29 -1.77
CA MET A 63 -8.44 8.29 -1.86
C MET A 63 -8.99 6.86 -1.67
N CYS A 64 -9.89 6.62 -0.72
CA CYS A 64 -10.53 5.31 -0.56
C CYS A 64 -11.25 4.88 -1.83
N LYS A 65 -12.06 5.78 -2.42
CA LYS A 65 -12.80 5.55 -3.66
C LYS A 65 -11.86 5.23 -4.82
N GLU A 66 -10.80 6.03 -5.00
CA GLU A 66 -9.82 5.85 -6.06
C GLU A 66 -9.19 4.45 -6.01
N PHE A 67 -8.78 3.99 -4.83
CA PHE A 67 -8.13 2.68 -4.69
C PHE A 67 -9.11 1.52 -4.77
N ALA A 68 -10.36 1.69 -4.31
CA ALA A 68 -11.40 0.70 -4.50
C ALA A 68 -11.75 0.54 -5.99
N ASP A 69 -11.92 1.63 -6.74
CA ASP A 69 -12.17 1.61 -8.19
C ASP A 69 -11.00 0.95 -8.96
N ARG A 70 -9.77 1.11 -8.47
CA ARG A 70 -8.56 0.45 -8.99
C ARG A 70 -8.37 -0.98 -8.50
N ARG A 71 -9.38 -1.60 -7.89
CA ARG A 71 -9.36 -3.00 -7.43
C ARG A 71 -8.31 -3.29 -6.34
N TYR A 72 -7.84 -2.29 -5.60
CA TYR A 72 -7.09 -2.52 -4.36
C TYR A 72 -8.06 -2.98 -3.27
N ILE A 73 -7.52 -3.63 -2.23
CA ILE A 73 -8.29 -3.94 -1.02
C ILE A 73 -8.15 -2.75 -0.08
N VAL A 74 -9.23 -2.01 0.14
CA VAL A 74 -9.22 -0.85 1.03
C VAL A 74 -9.70 -1.27 2.42
N VAL A 75 -8.87 -1.03 3.43
CA VAL A 75 -9.24 -1.25 4.83
C VAL A 75 -9.17 0.05 5.59
N VAL A 76 -10.16 0.29 6.45
CA VAL A 76 -10.30 1.54 7.19
C VAL A 76 -10.53 1.31 8.67
N SER A 77 -10.00 2.20 9.51
CA SER A 77 -10.22 2.16 10.95
C SER A 77 -10.28 3.56 11.58
N GLY A 78 -10.81 3.64 12.80
CA GLY A 78 -10.75 4.85 13.63
C GLY A 78 -11.42 6.06 12.98
N CYS A 79 -10.76 7.22 13.08
CA CYS A 79 -11.32 8.47 12.54
C CYS A 79 -11.41 8.44 11.01
N SER A 80 -10.47 7.78 10.33
CA SER A 80 -10.50 7.64 8.87
C SER A 80 -11.71 6.85 8.38
N ALA A 81 -12.11 5.80 9.11
CA ALA A 81 -13.35 5.06 8.82
C ALA A 81 -14.59 5.97 8.92
N MET A 82 -14.62 6.86 9.92
CA MET A 82 -15.70 7.84 10.08
C MET A 82 -15.68 8.87 8.95
N SER A 83 -14.52 9.44 8.64
CA SER A 83 -14.37 10.43 7.56
C SER A 83 -14.75 9.86 6.19
N ALA A 84 -14.41 8.60 5.90
CA ALA A 84 -14.82 7.92 4.67
C ALA A 84 -16.34 7.79 4.54
N ALA A 85 -17.08 7.65 5.66
CA ALA A 85 -18.55 7.63 5.67
C ALA A 85 -19.18 9.01 5.44
N MET A 86 -18.46 10.09 5.78
CA MET A 86 -18.96 11.46 5.67
C MET A 86 -19.04 11.97 4.23
N TYR A 87 -18.62 11.17 3.26
CA TYR A 87 -18.80 11.44 1.84
C TYR A 87 -20.03 10.70 1.30
N LYS A 88 -20.83 11.41 0.50
CA LYS A 88 -21.90 10.85 -0.32
C LYS A 88 -21.61 11.15 -1.78
N ASP A 89 -21.88 10.19 -2.64
CA ASP A 89 -21.83 10.41 -4.08
C ASP A 89 -23.07 11.15 -4.60
N GLU A 90 -23.15 11.33 -5.92
CA GLU A 90 -24.27 12.00 -6.60
C GLU A 90 -25.62 11.28 -6.38
N GLU A 91 -25.61 9.98 -6.04
CA GLU A 91 -26.81 9.21 -5.68
C GLU A 91 -27.15 9.31 -4.19
N GLY A 92 -26.36 10.05 -3.41
CA GLY A 92 -26.53 10.19 -1.96
C GLY A 92 -26.05 8.99 -1.15
N LYS A 93 -25.32 8.04 -1.75
CA LYS A 93 -24.82 6.82 -1.08
C LYS A 93 -23.43 7.05 -0.51
N THR A 94 -23.15 6.46 0.65
CA THR A 94 -21.78 6.46 1.19
C THR A 94 -20.92 5.40 0.50
N LEU A 95 -19.60 5.49 0.68
CA LEU A 95 -18.67 4.47 0.19
C LEU A 95 -19.02 3.06 0.69
N TYR A 96 -19.51 2.94 1.93
CA TYR A 96 -19.92 1.65 2.51
C TYR A 96 -21.21 1.08 1.92
N GLU A 97 -22.03 1.91 1.27
CA GLU A 97 -23.23 1.45 0.55
C GLU A 97 -22.91 1.06 -0.89
N LYS A 98 -21.87 1.67 -1.48
CA LYS A 98 -21.47 1.47 -2.88
C LYS A 98 -20.52 0.30 -3.08
N TYR A 99 -19.54 0.14 -2.20
CA TYR A 99 -18.49 -0.87 -2.31
C TYR A 99 -18.79 -2.06 -1.38
N PRO A 100 -18.40 -3.28 -1.78
CA PRO A 100 -18.60 -4.45 -0.94
C PRO A 100 -17.69 -4.39 0.31
N GLY A 101 -18.17 -4.95 1.42
CA GLY A 101 -17.52 -4.89 2.73
C GLY A 101 -16.66 -6.10 3.08
N ASP A 102 -16.32 -6.93 2.11
CA ASP A 102 -15.43 -8.09 2.20
C ASP A 102 -13.98 -7.72 1.91
N PHE A 103 -13.05 -8.49 2.46
CA PHE A 103 -11.62 -8.28 2.23
C PHE A 103 -11.22 -8.87 0.87
N ASP A 104 -11.63 -8.21 -0.21
CA ASP A 104 -11.33 -8.56 -1.60
C ASP A 104 -11.16 -7.30 -2.47
N ALA A 105 -10.70 -7.49 -3.70
CA ALA A 105 -10.34 -6.45 -4.65
C ALA A 105 -11.52 -5.53 -4.96
N GLY A 106 -11.36 -4.24 -4.65
CA GLY A 106 -12.39 -3.21 -4.80
C GLY A 106 -13.34 -3.11 -3.60
N GLY A 107 -13.11 -3.88 -2.54
CA GLY A 107 -13.84 -3.76 -1.28
C GLY A 107 -13.33 -2.62 -0.41
N ILE A 108 -14.24 -2.09 0.43
CA ILE A 108 -13.93 -1.12 1.50
C ILE A 108 -14.38 -1.70 2.83
N VAL A 109 -13.42 -2.01 3.69
CA VAL A 109 -13.67 -2.77 4.92
C VAL A 109 -13.39 -1.95 6.16
N ASN A 110 -14.42 -1.62 6.95
CA ASN A 110 -14.22 -1.04 8.28
C ASN A 110 -13.86 -2.13 9.29
N VAL A 111 -12.59 -2.20 9.70
CA VAL A 111 -12.14 -3.18 10.71
C VAL A 111 -12.48 -2.77 12.15
N GLY A 112 -12.77 -1.49 12.39
CA GLY A 112 -13.22 -0.97 13.68
C GLY A 112 -12.40 0.20 14.23
N SER A 113 -12.23 0.24 15.55
CA SER A 113 -11.58 1.35 16.25
C SER A 113 -10.05 1.36 16.06
N CYS A 114 -9.34 2.33 16.67
CA CYS A 114 -7.89 2.43 16.54
C CYS A 114 -7.12 1.15 16.97
N VAL A 115 -7.64 0.37 17.92
CA VAL A 115 -6.99 -0.89 18.35
C VAL A 115 -7.21 -2.03 17.33
N ALA A 116 -8.20 -1.91 16.46
CA ALA A 116 -8.47 -2.86 15.38
C ALA A 116 -7.44 -2.78 14.25
N ASN A 117 -6.52 -1.80 14.27
CA ASN A 117 -5.34 -1.81 13.38
C ASN A 117 -4.49 -3.08 13.54
N SER A 118 -4.57 -3.75 14.70
CA SER A 118 -3.98 -5.08 14.89
C SER A 118 -4.53 -6.12 13.92
N HIS A 119 -5.78 -6.02 13.48
CA HIS A 119 -6.38 -6.91 12.48
C HIS A 119 -5.86 -6.65 11.07
N ILE A 120 -5.49 -5.41 10.75
CA ILE A 120 -4.88 -5.05 9.45
C ILE A 120 -3.48 -5.66 9.37
N ALA A 121 -2.64 -5.43 10.39
CA ALA A 121 -1.33 -6.08 10.49
C ALA A 121 -1.48 -7.61 10.55
N GLY A 122 -2.47 -8.10 11.29
CA GLY A 122 -2.84 -9.51 11.37
C GLY A 122 -3.19 -10.12 10.02
N ALA A 123 -3.87 -9.40 9.12
CA ALA A 123 -4.17 -9.88 7.78
C ALA A 123 -2.90 -10.16 6.97
N ALA A 124 -1.92 -9.24 6.99
CA ALA A 124 -0.63 -9.44 6.33
C ALA A 124 0.15 -10.63 6.91
N ILE A 125 0.17 -10.76 8.24
CA ILE A 125 0.77 -11.92 8.95
C ILE A 125 0.07 -13.22 8.56
N LYS A 126 -1.25 -13.22 8.46
CA LYS A 126 -2.03 -14.39 8.04
C LYS A 126 -1.84 -14.75 6.57
N ILE A 127 -1.58 -13.79 5.68
CA ILE A 127 -1.18 -14.12 4.30
C ILE A 127 0.12 -14.94 4.32
N ALA A 128 1.14 -14.51 5.08
CA ALA A 128 2.39 -15.28 5.21
C ALA A 128 2.16 -16.69 5.81
N ASN A 129 1.28 -16.81 6.81
CA ASN A 129 1.01 -18.08 7.47
C ASN A 129 0.09 -19.01 6.67
N ILE A 130 -1.05 -18.53 6.16
CA ILE A 130 -2.07 -19.37 5.53
C ILE A 130 -1.67 -19.70 4.09
N PHE A 131 -1.27 -18.69 3.31
CA PHE A 131 -0.92 -18.90 1.91
C PHE A 131 0.49 -19.49 1.77
N ALA A 132 1.49 -18.91 2.44
CA ALA A 132 2.88 -19.38 2.33
C ALA A 132 3.31 -20.37 3.42
N LYS A 133 2.39 -20.82 4.28
CA LYS A 133 2.63 -21.85 5.31
C LYS A 133 3.79 -21.52 6.25
N ARG A 134 4.11 -20.24 6.45
CA ARG A 134 5.19 -19.81 7.35
C ARG A 134 4.77 -19.97 8.81
N ASN A 135 5.66 -20.50 9.64
CA ASN A 135 5.39 -20.65 11.07
C ASN A 135 5.42 -19.27 11.76
N LEU A 136 4.44 -18.99 12.62
CA LEU A 136 4.33 -17.72 13.35
C LEU A 136 5.07 -17.71 14.69
N ARG A 137 5.22 -18.88 15.33
CA ARG A 137 5.76 -18.94 16.69
C ARG A 137 7.23 -18.53 16.70
N ALA A 138 7.53 -17.46 17.44
CA ALA A 138 8.89 -16.91 17.61
C ALA A 138 9.64 -16.64 16.28
N ASN A 139 8.91 -16.28 15.21
CA ASN A 139 9.48 -16.16 13.86
C ASN A 139 9.22 -14.80 13.20
N TYR A 140 9.19 -13.74 13.99
CA TYR A 140 8.80 -12.39 13.54
C TYR A 140 9.64 -11.91 12.33
N GLU A 141 10.96 -12.16 12.36
CA GLU A 141 11.90 -11.73 11.33
C GLU A 141 11.55 -12.31 9.95
N GLU A 142 11.27 -13.61 9.86
CA GLU A 142 10.89 -14.26 8.59
C GLU A 142 9.53 -13.79 8.10
N ILE A 143 8.59 -13.53 9.00
CA ILE A 143 7.27 -13.00 8.64
C ILE A 143 7.39 -11.57 8.11
N ALA A 144 8.21 -10.73 8.74
CA ALA A 144 8.48 -9.38 8.26
C ALA A 144 9.20 -9.40 6.90
N ASP A 145 10.21 -10.27 6.73
CA ASP A 145 10.89 -10.46 5.44
C ASP A 145 9.93 -10.91 4.33
N TYR A 146 9.03 -11.85 4.64
CA TYR A 146 8.01 -12.31 3.69
C TYR A 146 7.07 -11.16 3.29
N ILE A 147 6.54 -10.41 4.26
CA ILE A 147 5.63 -9.29 4.00
C ILE A 147 6.33 -8.22 3.17
N HIS A 148 7.53 -7.81 3.58
CA HIS A 148 8.33 -6.78 2.92
C HIS A 148 8.59 -7.11 1.45
N ASN A 149 8.92 -8.38 1.14
CA ASN A 149 9.31 -8.78 -0.20
C ASN A 149 8.15 -9.20 -1.10
N ARG A 150 6.96 -9.50 -0.54
CA ARG A 150 5.90 -10.22 -1.28
C ARG A 150 4.49 -9.69 -1.10
N VAL A 151 4.18 -9.00 -0.01
CA VAL A 151 2.81 -8.54 0.27
C VAL A 151 2.72 -7.05 -0.02
N GLY A 152 2.13 -6.70 -1.17
CA GLY A 152 1.86 -5.32 -1.53
C GLY A 152 0.85 -4.70 -0.56
N ALA A 153 1.32 -3.80 0.30
CA ALA A 153 0.50 -3.13 1.30
C ALA A 153 1.08 -1.77 1.65
N VAL A 154 0.21 -0.78 1.93
CA VAL A 154 0.58 0.58 2.35
C VAL A 154 -0.42 1.05 3.41
N GLY A 155 0.09 1.61 4.51
CA GLY A 155 -0.72 2.36 5.47
C GLY A 155 -0.78 3.84 5.12
N VAL A 156 -1.92 4.47 5.35
CA VAL A 156 -2.15 5.90 5.13
C VAL A 156 -2.75 6.49 6.40
N ALA A 157 -1.95 7.28 7.11
CA ALA A 157 -2.36 8.02 8.28
C ALA A 157 -2.43 9.52 7.96
N TRP A 158 -3.39 9.88 7.11
CA TRP A 158 -3.48 11.21 6.49
C TRP A 158 -3.55 12.34 7.53
N GLY A 159 -4.39 12.19 8.56
CA GLY A 159 -4.54 13.18 9.63
C GLY A 159 -3.75 12.82 10.89
N ALA A 160 -2.60 12.18 10.79
CA ALA A 160 -1.84 11.74 11.96
C ALA A 160 -1.45 12.92 12.89
N MET A 161 -1.75 12.78 14.18
CA MET A 161 -1.36 13.75 15.23
C MET A 161 -0.95 13.10 16.56
N SER A 162 -1.54 11.93 16.89
CA SER A 162 -1.34 11.33 18.21
C SER A 162 -0.09 10.46 18.30
N GLN A 163 0.44 10.25 19.51
CA GLN A 163 1.52 9.29 19.75
C GLN A 163 1.10 7.85 19.39
N LYS A 164 -0.21 7.54 19.48
CA LYS A 164 -0.77 6.25 19.03
C LYS A 164 -0.57 6.03 17.54
N ALA A 165 -0.76 7.06 16.72
CA ALA A 165 -0.54 6.93 15.27
C ALA A 165 0.93 6.64 14.95
N ALA A 166 1.87 7.29 15.66
CA ALA A 166 3.30 7.01 15.52
C ALA A 166 3.68 5.58 15.93
N SER A 167 3.11 5.05 17.03
CA SER A 167 3.40 3.68 17.47
C SER A 167 2.76 2.62 16.56
N ILE A 168 1.57 2.87 16.02
CA ILE A 168 0.93 2.01 15.02
C ILE A 168 1.77 1.97 13.74
N ALA A 169 2.17 3.15 13.22
CA ALA A 169 3.06 3.24 12.07
C ALA A 169 4.37 2.47 12.31
N ALA A 170 4.90 2.55 13.53
CA ALA A 170 6.10 1.83 13.91
C ALA A 170 5.96 0.30 13.92
N GLY A 171 4.79 -0.20 14.32
CA GLY A 171 4.48 -1.62 14.19
C GLY A 171 4.45 -2.07 12.73
N CYS A 172 3.89 -1.25 11.85
CA CYS A 172 3.76 -1.55 10.42
C CYS A 172 5.10 -1.53 9.68
N TRP A 173 5.93 -0.48 9.83
CA TRP A 173 7.22 -0.45 9.14
C TRP A 173 8.17 -1.55 9.65
N ARG A 174 8.02 -2.00 10.91
CA ARG A 174 8.79 -3.13 11.45
C ARG A 174 8.38 -4.46 10.81
N LEU A 175 7.13 -4.57 10.34
CA LEU A 175 6.65 -5.69 9.50
C LEU A 175 7.01 -5.52 8.01
N GLY A 176 7.76 -4.48 7.64
CA GLY A 176 8.07 -4.18 6.24
C GLY A 176 6.91 -3.55 5.46
N ILE A 177 5.89 -3.04 6.15
CA ILE A 177 4.74 -2.37 5.53
C ILE A 177 4.99 -0.85 5.56
N PRO A 178 5.12 -0.20 4.38
CA PRO A 178 5.31 1.25 4.31
C PRO A 178 4.09 2.03 4.80
N VAL A 179 4.34 3.21 5.37
CA VAL A 179 3.30 4.11 5.88
C VAL A 179 3.49 5.52 5.33
N ILE A 180 2.42 6.09 4.79
CA ILE A 180 2.32 7.48 4.37
C ILE A 180 1.56 8.27 5.44
N VAL A 181 2.04 9.45 5.80
CA VAL A 181 1.33 10.42 6.63
C VAL A 181 1.09 11.70 5.85
N GLY A 182 0.03 12.44 6.20
CA GLY A 182 -0.17 13.77 5.65
C GLY A 182 0.82 14.79 6.23
N PRO A 183 0.74 16.07 5.82
CA PRO A 183 1.77 17.09 6.07
C PRO A 183 2.14 17.25 7.55
N HIS A 184 1.14 17.17 8.44
CA HIS A 184 1.35 17.28 9.88
C HIS A 184 2.12 16.12 10.50
N GLY A 185 2.20 14.97 9.82
CA GLY A 185 3.02 13.83 10.22
C GLY A 185 4.52 14.11 10.21
N SER A 186 4.99 15.12 9.46
CA SER A 186 6.37 15.63 9.53
C SER A 186 6.81 15.98 10.96
N LYS A 187 5.85 16.39 11.81
CA LYS A 187 6.09 16.76 13.22
C LYS A 187 6.50 15.58 14.10
N TYR A 188 6.44 14.33 13.62
CA TYR A 188 7.03 13.17 14.29
C TYR A 188 8.55 13.08 14.20
N ARG A 189 9.21 14.01 13.46
CA ARG A 189 10.66 14.26 13.43
C ARG A 189 11.54 13.20 12.77
N ARG A 190 11.01 12.02 12.47
CA ARG A 190 11.77 10.94 11.80
C ARG A 190 10.96 10.38 10.64
N MET A 191 11.60 10.28 9.48
CA MET A 191 11.11 9.57 8.30
C MET A 191 12.06 8.42 7.97
N LEU A 192 11.56 7.42 7.24
CA LEU A 192 12.33 6.25 6.80
C LEU A 192 12.33 6.25 5.28
N LEU A 193 13.20 7.09 4.71
CA LEU A 193 13.31 7.34 3.28
C LEU A 193 14.47 6.52 2.72
N GLY A 194 14.21 5.68 1.73
CA GLY A 194 15.24 5.06 0.92
C GLY A 194 15.79 6.02 -0.14
N ARG A 195 16.99 5.69 -0.64
CA ARG A 195 17.71 6.47 -1.66
C ARG A 195 17.74 5.71 -2.97
N LYS A 196 16.83 6.06 -3.89
CA LYS A 196 16.73 5.40 -5.21
C LYS A 196 17.96 5.60 -6.09
N ASP A 197 18.79 6.60 -5.78
CA ASP A 197 20.08 6.90 -6.41
C ASP A 197 21.23 5.96 -5.98
N HIS A 198 21.07 5.23 -4.88
CA HIS A 198 22.08 4.29 -4.38
C HIS A 198 21.70 2.84 -4.71
N GLU A 199 22.16 2.35 -5.88
CA GLU A 199 21.84 1.02 -6.41
C GLU A 199 22.12 -0.15 -5.42
N GLU A 200 23.22 -0.06 -4.68
CA GLU A 200 23.66 -1.09 -3.72
C GLU A 200 22.66 -1.37 -2.58
N ASP A 201 21.80 -0.38 -2.26
CA ASP A 201 20.79 -0.50 -1.21
C ASP A 201 19.60 -1.39 -1.64
N TRP A 202 19.49 -1.72 -2.92
CA TRP A 202 18.32 -2.35 -3.53
C TRP A 202 18.55 -3.79 -4.02
N TYR A 203 19.50 -4.48 -3.40
CA TYR A 203 19.78 -5.89 -3.64
C TYR A 203 19.18 -6.78 -2.55
N VAL A 204 18.60 -7.90 -2.98
CA VAL A 204 18.14 -8.99 -2.10
C VAL A 204 18.86 -10.29 -2.45
N ASN A 205 18.80 -11.27 -1.57
CA ASN A 205 19.26 -12.61 -1.89
C ASN A 205 18.14 -13.39 -2.60
N ASP A 206 18.49 -14.14 -3.64
CA ASP A 206 17.61 -15.19 -4.16
C ASP A 206 17.72 -16.42 -3.24
N ALA A 207 16.65 -16.74 -2.52
CA ALA A 207 16.63 -17.86 -1.58
C ALA A 207 16.91 -19.22 -2.25
N ARG A 208 16.76 -19.33 -3.58
CA ARG A 208 17.04 -20.56 -4.34
C ARG A 208 18.52 -20.75 -4.60
N THR A 209 19.24 -19.68 -4.94
CA THR A 209 20.64 -19.75 -5.44
C THR A 209 21.67 -19.07 -4.54
N GLY A 210 21.24 -18.18 -3.66
CA GLY A 210 22.10 -17.32 -2.84
C GLY A 210 22.70 -16.12 -3.56
N ASP A 211 22.42 -15.92 -4.85
CA ASP A 211 22.94 -14.77 -5.58
C ASP A 211 22.27 -13.46 -5.11
N ARG A 212 23.04 -12.36 -5.10
CA ARG A 212 22.48 -11.01 -4.95
C ARG A 212 21.77 -10.61 -6.25
N VAL A 213 20.53 -10.16 -6.16
CA VAL A 213 19.71 -9.73 -7.29
C VAL A 213 19.16 -8.33 -7.00
N TYR A 214 19.37 -7.41 -7.94
CA TYR A 214 18.77 -6.07 -7.89
C TYR A 214 17.26 -6.17 -8.10
N VAL A 215 16.47 -5.56 -7.23
CA VAL A 215 14.99 -5.59 -7.29
C VAL A 215 14.34 -4.23 -7.47
N GLY A 216 15.15 -3.17 -7.47
CA GLY A 216 14.68 -1.79 -7.48
C GLY A 216 14.15 -1.32 -6.12
N PRO A 217 13.76 -0.04 -6.03
CA PRO A 217 13.29 0.57 -4.78
C PRO A 217 11.84 0.16 -4.42
N VAL A 218 11.63 -1.12 -4.08
CA VAL A 218 10.30 -1.71 -3.86
C VAL A 218 10.12 -2.36 -2.48
N PRO A 219 9.53 -1.68 -1.49
CA PRO A 219 9.11 -0.26 -1.47
C PRO A 219 10.27 0.71 -1.20
N GLU A 220 10.23 1.89 -1.81
CA GLU A 220 11.30 2.91 -1.68
C GLU A 220 11.37 3.53 -0.29
N HIS A 221 10.22 3.71 0.36
CA HIS A 221 10.14 4.35 1.67
C HIS A 221 9.33 3.47 2.61
N LEU A 222 9.73 3.41 3.87
CA LEU A 222 8.94 2.76 4.92
C LEU A 222 8.11 3.77 5.72
N PHE A 223 8.52 5.04 5.74
CA PHE A 223 7.75 6.11 6.36
C PHE A 223 7.95 7.43 5.62
N TYR A 224 6.87 7.90 4.99
CA TYR A 224 6.87 9.03 4.06
C TYR A 224 5.83 10.07 4.46
N THR A 225 6.14 11.35 4.28
CA THR A 225 5.16 12.45 4.41
C THR A 225 4.80 12.96 3.04
N ALA A 226 3.53 12.88 2.68
CA ALA A 226 3.00 13.51 1.48
C ALA A 226 2.35 14.85 1.84
N GLU A 227 2.53 15.85 0.98
CA GLU A 227 1.98 17.19 1.14
C GLU A 227 0.53 17.27 0.65
N THR A 228 0.22 16.55 -0.43
CA THR A 228 -1.11 16.59 -1.08
C THR A 228 -1.71 15.18 -1.21
N LYS A 229 -3.04 15.10 -1.35
CA LYS A 229 -3.71 13.82 -1.60
C LYS A 229 -3.26 13.20 -2.93
N GLU A 230 -2.98 14.03 -3.93
CA GLU A 230 -2.49 13.62 -5.25
C GLU A 230 -1.16 12.87 -5.12
N GLU A 231 -0.25 13.44 -4.33
CA GLU A 231 1.01 12.81 -4.00
C GLU A 231 0.86 11.54 -3.19
N ALA A 232 -0.01 11.55 -2.19
CA ALA A 232 -0.32 10.35 -1.43
C ALA A 232 -0.83 9.24 -2.35
N MET A 233 -1.71 9.52 -3.31
CA MET A 233 -2.22 8.53 -4.26
C MET A 233 -1.12 7.95 -5.14
N VAL A 234 -0.26 8.79 -5.72
CA VAL A 234 0.87 8.31 -6.53
C VAL A 234 1.81 7.42 -5.69
N MET A 235 2.09 7.84 -4.45
CA MET A 235 2.96 7.09 -3.54
C MET A 235 2.34 5.78 -3.04
N ILE A 236 1.01 5.71 -2.83
CA ILE A 236 0.33 4.46 -2.48
C ILE A 236 0.53 3.42 -3.59
N ALA A 237 0.33 3.80 -4.85
CA ALA A 237 0.53 2.88 -5.97
C ALA A 237 1.98 2.41 -6.08
N LYS A 238 2.93 3.36 -5.95
CA LYS A 238 4.38 3.08 -5.99
C LYS A 238 4.82 2.14 -4.87
N LEU A 239 4.45 2.45 -3.62
CA LEU A 239 4.87 1.73 -2.42
C LEU A 239 4.17 0.38 -2.25
N CYS A 240 3.20 0.02 -3.11
CA CYS A 240 2.60 -1.32 -3.17
C CYS A 240 3.40 -2.32 -4.03
N MET A 241 4.36 -1.86 -4.84
CA MET A 241 5.24 -2.75 -5.62
C MET A 241 6.17 -3.55 -4.71
N ARG A 242 6.46 -4.81 -5.08
CA ARG A 242 7.23 -5.76 -4.28
C ARG A 242 8.20 -6.54 -5.14
N ALA A 243 9.36 -6.90 -4.57
CA ALA A 243 10.40 -7.66 -5.27
C ALA A 243 9.88 -8.93 -5.96
N ASN A 244 8.94 -9.64 -5.32
CA ASN A 244 8.36 -10.91 -5.79
C ASN A 244 7.21 -10.76 -6.80
N ASP A 245 6.77 -9.55 -7.15
CA ASP A 245 5.64 -9.39 -8.10
C ASP A 245 5.88 -10.25 -9.35
N THR A 246 4.88 -10.99 -9.82
CA THR A 246 4.99 -11.64 -11.13
C THR A 246 5.05 -10.58 -12.24
N SER A 247 5.40 -10.97 -13.47
CA SER A 247 5.38 -10.00 -14.57
C SER A 247 4.00 -9.40 -14.82
N LYS A 248 2.95 -10.24 -14.73
CA LYS A 248 1.56 -9.78 -14.80
C LYS A 248 1.22 -8.82 -13.66
N GLY A 249 1.56 -9.17 -12.42
CA GLY A 249 1.30 -8.32 -11.25
C GLY A 249 2.05 -6.99 -11.29
N ARG A 250 3.33 -7.02 -11.72
CA ARG A 250 4.14 -5.81 -11.89
C ARG A 250 3.56 -4.91 -12.97
N ALA A 251 3.13 -5.47 -14.11
CA ALA A 251 2.48 -4.70 -15.17
C ALA A 251 1.21 -4.01 -14.67
N ILE A 252 0.38 -4.67 -13.86
CA ILE A 252 -0.82 -4.06 -13.25
C ILE A 252 -0.43 -2.89 -12.34
N LYS A 253 0.53 -3.10 -11.42
CA LYS A 253 0.97 -2.04 -10.49
C LYS A 253 1.62 -0.85 -11.21
N LEU A 254 2.43 -1.11 -12.24
CA LEU A 254 3.00 -0.07 -13.10
C LEU A 254 1.92 0.70 -13.85
N THR A 255 0.88 0.02 -14.36
CA THR A 255 -0.26 0.68 -15.00
C THR A 255 -0.91 1.68 -14.05
N HIS A 256 -1.19 1.29 -12.80
CA HIS A 256 -1.78 2.21 -11.83
C HIS A 256 -0.86 3.36 -11.46
N TYR A 257 0.44 3.09 -11.25
CA TYR A 257 1.41 4.12 -10.91
C TYR A 257 1.55 5.15 -12.03
N ILE A 258 1.71 4.70 -13.27
CA ILE A 258 1.86 5.56 -14.45
C ILE A 258 0.58 6.36 -14.70
N ASP A 259 -0.59 5.71 -14.64
CA ASP A 259 -1.87 6.38 -14.83
C ASP A 259 -2.11 7.48 -13.79
N LEU A 260 -1.85 7.20 -12.50
CA LEU A 260 -1.97 8.22 -11.46
C LEU A 260 -1.01 9.38 -11.69
N HIS A 261 0.24 9.10 -12.04
CA HIS A 261 1.23 10.13 -12.31
C HIS A 261 0.85 10.98 -13.53
N LYS A 262 0.40 10.38 -14.63
CA LYS A 262 -0.05 11.10 -15.82
C LYS A 262 -1.31 11.93 -15.54
N ARG A 263 -2.30 11.37 -14.83
CA ARG A 263 -3.57 12.06 -14.56
C ARG A 263 -3.43 13.18 -13.54
N LEU A 264 -2.59 13.00 -12.52
CA LEU A 264 -2.47 13.96 -11.41
C LEU A 264 -1.32 14.95 -11.61
N TYR A 265 -0.23 14.54 -12.26
CA TYR A 265 0.96 15.39 -12.49
C TYR A 265 1.22 15.74 -13.96
N GLY A 266 0.41 15.23 -14.90
CA GLY A 266 0.54 15.52 -16.33
C GLY A 266 1.80 14.96 -16.99
N THR A 267 2.54 14.09 -16.31
CA THR A 267 3.88 13.64 -16.73
C THR A 267 4.06 12.14 -16.56
N MET A 268 5.08 11.57 -17.21
CA MET A 268 5.51 10.19 -16.98
C MET A 268 6.45 10.14 -15.76
N PRO A 269 6.37 9.13 -14.87
CA PRO A 269 7.32 9.00 -13.79
C PRO A 269 8.77 8.86 -14.29
N ASP A 270 9.68 9.57 -13.64
CA ASP A 270 11.08 9.71 -14.03
C ASP A 270 11.92 8.44 -13.76
N ASP A 271 11.40 7.56 -12.93
CA ASP A 271 12.07 6.40 -12.34
C ASP A 271 11.45 5.05 -12.73
N ILE A 272 10.56 5.00 -13.74
CA ILE A 272 9.94 3.75 -14.23
C ILE A 272 10.97 2.66 -14.53
N HIS A 273 12.11 3.05 -15.10
CA HIS A 273 13.21 2.15 -15.42
C HIS A 273 13.77 1.38 -14.23
N LEU A 274 13.58 1.87 -12.99
CA LEU A 274 13.97 1.17 -11.76
C LEU A 274 12.98 0.05 -11.37
N PHE A 275 11.77 0.07 -11.92
CA PHE A 275 10.67 -0.84 -11.56
C PHE A 275 10.35 -1.89 -12.64
N VAL A 276 10.98 -1.80 -13.81
CA VAL A 276 10.89 -2.82 -14.86
C VAL A 276 12.07 -3.78 -14.71
N ARG A 277 11.80 -5.07 -14.50
CA ARG A 277 12.87 -6.10 -14.38
C ARG A 277 13.06 -6.85 -15.68
N THR A 278 11.99 -7.08 -16.42
CA THR A 278 11.98 -7.76 -17.72
C THR A 278 11.02 -7.06 -18.66
N VAL A 279 11.13 -7.31 -19.97
CA VAL A 279 10.21 -6.72 -20.96
C VAL A 279 8.74 -7.12 -20.70
N THR A 280 8.52 -8.26 -20.05
CA THR A 280 7.19 -8.75 -19.67
C THR A 280 6.55 -7.99 -18.50
N ASP A 281 7.31 -7.21 -17.74
CA ASP A 281 6.75 -6.32 -16.70
C ASP A 281 6.05 -5.09 -17.32
N ILE A 282 6.28 -4.81 -18.60
CA ILE A 282 5.79 -3.58 -19.25
C ILE A 282 4.28 -3.71 -19.57
N PRO A 283 3.43 -2.75 -19.15
CA PRO A 283 2.04 -2.68 -19.55
C PRO A 283 1.87 -2.67 -21.07
N ILE A 284 1.00 -3.53 -21.60
CA ILE A 284 0.81 -3.73 -23.05
C ILE A 284 0.46 -2.41 -23.76
N THR A 285 -0.42 -1.61 -23.16
CA THR A 285 -0.91 -0.34 -23.74
C THR A 285 0.14 0.76 -23.78
N MET A 286 1.25 0.63 -23.06
CA MET A 286 2.31 1.63 -22.92
C MET A 286 3.68 1.07 -23.34
N LYS A 287 3.69 -0.03 -24.10
CA LYS A 287 4.90 -0.81 -24.36
C LYS A 287 5.98 0.00 -25.08
N ASP A 288 5.62 0.66 -26.18
CA ASP A 288 6.58 1.38 -27.01
C ASP A 288 7.18 2.59 -26.26
N GLU A 289 6.33 3.36 -25.58
CA GLU A 289 6.74 4.52 -24.78
C GLU A 289 7.72 4.13 -23.66
N ILE A 290 7.43 3.03 -22.94
CA ILE A 290 8.31 2.55 -21.86
C ILE A 290 9.61 1.99 -22.43
N LEU A 291 9.57 1.20 -23.50
CA LEU A 291 10.78 0.66 -24.13
C LEU A 291 11.75 1.77 -24.56
N ASP A 292 11.23 2.88 -25.07
CA ASP A 292 12.06 4.03 -25.44
C ASP A 292 12.69 4.73 -24.22
N ILE A 293 11.97 4.81 -23.09
CA ILE A 293 12.53 5.29 -21.82
C ILE A 293 13.64 4.35 -21.33
N LEU A 294 13.42 3.03 -21.37
CA LEU A 294 14.40 2.04 -20.94
C LEU A 294 15.69 2.12 -21.76
N LYS A 295 15.58 2.24 -23.10
CA LYS A 295 16.73 2.45 -23.98
C LYS A 295 17.50 3.71 -23.63
N LYS A 296 16.81 4.85 -23.44
CA LYS A 296 17.44 6.14 -23.08
C LYS A 296 18.15 6.08 -21.72
N LYS A 297 17.65 5.27 -20.79
CA LYS A 297 18.22 5.07 -19.45
C LYS A 297 19.30 3.99 -19.38
N GLY A 298 19.66 3.35 -20.50
CA GLY A 298 20.66 2.29 -20.52
C GLY A 298 20.25 1.06 -19.69
N TRP A 299 18.95 0.82 -19.57
CA TRP A 299 18.39 -0.26 -18.77
C TRP A 299 18.84 -1.63 -19.29
N LYS A 300 19.09 -2.56 -18.36
CA LYS A 300 19.46 -3.95 -18.64
C LYS A 300 18.43 -4.89 -18.05
N GLU A 301 18.10 -5.92 -18.80
CA GLU A 301 17.16 -6.94 -18.35
C GLU A 301 17.73 -7.73 -17.16
N GLY A 302 16.93 -7.81 -16.11
CA GLY A 302 17.21 -8.56 -14.90
C GLY A 302 16.40 -9.85 -14.83
N ARG A 303 16.12 -10.32 -13.61
CA ARG A 303 15.30 -11.50 -13.35
C ARG A 303 14.46 -11.32 -12.10
N ILE A 304 13.41 -12.13 -11.97
CA ILE A 304 12.57 -12.17 -10.77
C ILE A 304 13.19 -13.17 -9.76
N PRO A 305 13.67 -12.70 -8.59
CA PRO A 305 14.25 -13.59 -7.58
C PRO A 305 13.18 -14.34 -6.79
N ASP A 306 13.60 -15.30 -5.96
CA ASP A 306 12.85 -15.71 -4.77
C ASP A 306 13.36 -14.88 -3.58
N PRO A 307 12.88 -13.64 -3.37
CA PRO A 307 13.59 -12.65 -2.56
C PRO A 307 13.57 -12.97 -1.06
N THR A 308 14.70 -12.71 -0.42
CA THR A 308 14.85 -12.62 1.04
C THR A 308 16.03 -11.71 1.43
N LEU A 309 15.87 -10.99 2.53
CA LEU A 309 16.94 -10.25 3.20
C LEU A 309 17.67 -11.12 4.24
N LEU A 310 17.23 -12.36 4.46
CA LEU A 310 17.72 -13.22 5.53
C LEU A 310 18.63 -14.32 4.97
N PRO A 311 19.96 -14.27 5.22
CA PRO A 311 20.89 -15.28 4.71
C PRO A 311 20.55 -16.71 5.16
N ARG A 312 19.91 -16.85 6.33
CA ARG A 312 19.48 -18.16 6.87
C ARG A 312 18.38 -18.85 6.06
N LEU A 313 17.70 -18.14 5.17
CA LEU A 313 16.63 -18.68 4.33
C LEU A 313 17.12 -19.17 2.95
N ILE A 314 18.40 -18.99 2.64
CA ILE A 314 19.01 -19.46 1.39
C ILE A 314 19.13 -20.99 1.44
N ARG A 315 18.48 -21.68 0.50
CA ARG A 315 18.37 -23.15 0.47
C ARG A 315 19.66 -23.86 0.04
N LYS A 316 20.47 -23.21 -0.79
CA LYS A 316 21.74 -23.76 -1.30
C LYS A 316 22.83 -22.71 -1.14
N ARG A 317 23.72 -22.91 -0.19
CA ARG A 317 25.01 -22.18 -0.18
C ARG A 317 25.83 -22.77 -1.33
N LYS A 318 26.37 -21.95 -2.24
CA LYS A 318 27.47 -22.42 -3.08
C LYS A 318 28.57 -22.90 -2.13
N GLU A 319 28.98 -24.15 -2.29
CA GLU A 319 30.24 -24.66 -1.73
C GLU A 319 31.41 -23.86 -2.28
#